data_AF-A0A7S0LCY2-F1
#
_entry.id   AF-A0A7S0LCY2-F1
#
_cell.length_a   1.000
_cell.length_b   1.000
_cell.length_c   1.000
_cell.angle_alpha   90.00
_cell.angle_beta   90.00
_cell.angle_gamma   90.00
#
_symmetry.space_group_name_H-M   'P 1'
#
loop_
_entity.id
_entity.type
_entity.pdbx_description
1 polymer ?
#
loop_
_entity_poly.entity_id
_entity_poly.type
_entity_poly.pdbx_seq_one_letter_code
_entity_poly.pdbx_strand_id
1 'polypeptide(L)'
;LLQLAMLWAMGMVLGRAAGSSAGSSTSLSAVWSTEYETLSPLPMRTHSLSSVRTQVTYGFYSLPFCKPHTLQSAAENFGEILHGEVIQNAPYALKFNDSRLIVLCKVELSASERMLWASRIHAEYRAHLLLDNLPVATRLTRGRASGTRGTAADGVYYERGYRLGFVGANSIDGSLPGRAYLNNHVHFVVRYHVADPAALPLTVRIVGFEAFPSSRRYSHRLRWPDDFEGDDGQPKDPLNLDPESVGLQPEPGLPLPLDDNGKGAASRVGGLRGKLTPMEVVFTYDVDYVQSDVPYSSRWDLYLHLAEGEQVHWLSLSGSLTMSVALAALVGAILARTVRRDLQRYNAEDADDLLTEIGWKYCHADVLRPPANPLLLATCVGCGVQLWCMVSVCLLFALLGLVSPTARGRLLTAALVLFAVAGAPAGYTASRLYQQLYGHRHYALIGMVAALFPGLLFCLFAALDAMLWYQGSSSAIPFGTVLSLLLLWLGLDGPL
;
A
#
# COMPACT_ATOMS: atom_id res chain seq x y z
N LEU A 1 12.44 -20.44 30.32
CA LEU A 1 13.84 -20.47 29.79
C LEU A 1 13.86 -20.46 28.26
N LEU A 2 13.17 -21.37 27.57
CA LEU A 2 13.05 -21.34 26.09
C LEU A 2 12.38 -20.06 25.55
N GLN A 3 11.35 -19.55 26.22
CA GLN A 3 10.68 -18.29 25.86
C GLN A 3 11.57 -17.04 26.09
N LEU A 4 12.36 -17.02 27.17
CA LEU A 4 13.35 -15.95 27.40
C LEU A 4 14.48 -16.03 26.38
N ALA A 5 14.92 -17.23 26.01
CA ALA A 5 15.92 -17.43 24.96
C ALA A 5 15.39 -17.04 23.57
N MET A 6 14.10 -17.27 23.28
CA MET A 6 13.46 -16.82 22.03
C MET A 6 13.24 -15.31 22.01
N LEU A 7 12.78 -14.69 23.10
CA LEU A 7 12.67 -13.23 23.21
C LEU A 7 14.04 -12.55 23.12
N TRP A 8 15.09 -13.16 23.68
CA TRP A 8 16.46 -12.67 23.58
C TRP A 8 17.05 -12.88 22.18
N ALA A 9 16.77 -14.02 21.54
CA ALA A 9 17.12 -14.27 20.14
C ALA A 9 16.38 -13.34 19.18
N MET A 10 15.10 -13.02 19.44
CA MET A 10 14.33 -12.02 18.68
C MET A 10 14.84 -10.61 18.94
N GLY A 11 15.22 -10.27 20.17
CA GLY A 11 15.91 -9.01 20.49
C GLY A 11 17.23 -8.87 19.71
N MET A 12 17.96 -9.98 19.51
CA MET A 12 19.15 -10.01 18.65
C MET A 12 18.83 -9.99 17.16
N VAL A 13 17.73 -10.58 16.69
CA VAL A 13 17.30 -10.53 15.28
C VAL A 13 16.76 -9.15 14.91
N LEU A 14 15.96 -8.53 15.79
CA LEU A 14 15.54 -7.13 15.69
C LEU A 14 16.73 -6.18 15.83
N GLY A 15 17.69 -6.49 16.71
CA GLY A 15 18.94 -5.75 16.86
C GLY A 15 19.89 -5.89 15.67
N ARG A 16 19.89 -7.02 14.95
CA ARG A 16 20.68 -7.24 13.73
C ARG A 16 20.01 -6.67 12.48
N ALA A 17 18.68 -6.64 12.41
CA ALA A 17 17.95 -5.88 11.39
C ALA A 17 18.16 -4.36 11.53
N ALA A 18 18.49 -3.89 12.75
CA ALA A 18 18.84 -2.51 13.05
C ALA A 18 20.36 -2.22 13.05
N GLY A 19 21.20 -3.22 12.78
CA GLY A 19 22.62 -3.17 13.10
C GLY A 19 23.52 -3.78 12.03
N SER A 20 23.68 -3.09 10.91
CA SER A 20 24.82 -3.27 10.01
C SER A 20 25.38 -1.93 9.53
N SER A 21 25.78 -1.09 10.49
CA SER A 21 26.88 -0.13 10.32
C SER A 21 27.28 0.36 11.71
N ALA A 22 28.48 -0.01 12.16
CA ALA A 22 29.03 0.46 13.42
C ALA A 22 29.30 1.97 13.35
N GLY A 23 28.76 2.73 14.31
CA GLY A 23 29.15 4.12 14.55
C GLY A 23 28.01 5.05 14.98
N SER A 24 28.01 5.40 16.27
CA SER A 24 27.31 6.53 16.92
C SER A 24 25.79 6.46 17.22
N SER A 25 25.50 6.46 18.53
CA SER A 25 24.33 6.98 19.25
C SER A 25 22.91 6.66 18.75
N THR A 26 22.22 5.87 19.57
CA THR A 26 20.81 5.48 19.50
C THR A 26 19.85 6.68 19.51
N SER A 27 19.16 6.89 18.38
CA SER A 27 17.81 7.46 18.36
C SER A 27 16.91 6.53 17.52
N LEU A 28 15.81 6.07 18.10
CA LEU A 28 15.00 4.93 17.64
C LEU A 28 13.99 5.25 16.52
N SER A 29 14.14 6.38 15.82
CA SER A 29 13.17 6.81 14.79
C SER A 29 13.76 7.55 13.58
N ALA A 30 15.08 7.72 13.48
CA ALA A 30 15.65 8.44 12.35
C ALA A 30 15.64 7.60 11.07
N VAL A 31 14.65 7.83 10.20
CA VAL A 31 14.87 7.62 8.77
C VAL A 31 15.98 8.58 8.37
N TRP A 32 17.18 8.05 8.17
CA TRP A 32 18.34 8.85 7.79
C TRP A 32 18.03 9.63 6.51
N SER A 33 18.27 10.93 6.53
CA SER A 33 18.15 11.74 5.32
C SER A 33 19.24 11.32 4.34
N THR A 34 18.86 10.76 3.19
CA THR A 34 19.80 10.52 2.11
C THR A 34 20.17 11.84 1.48
N GLU A 35 21.47 12.14 1.47
CA GLU A 35 22.04 13.30 0.81
C GLU A 35 22.66 12.87 -0.51
N TYR A 36 22.50 13.70 -1.53
CA TYR A 36 22.96 13.45 -2.89
C TYR A 36 23.93 14.55 -3.32
N GLU A 37 24.97 14.15 -4.04
CA GLU A 37 25.92 15.06 -4.67
C GLU A 37 25.59 15.26 -6.15
N THR A 38 26.19 16.28 -6.77
CA THR A 38 26.05 16.55 -8.21
C THR A 38 26.50 15.32 -9.02
N LEU A 39 25.69 14.93 -10.02
CA LEU A 39 25.88 13.73 -10.86
C LEU A 39 25.78 12.37 -10.15
N SER A 40 25.45 12.34 -8.85
CA SER A 40 25.19 11.08 -8.16
C SER A 40 23.91 10.40 -8.71
N PRO A 41 23.88 9.05 -8.78
CA PRO A 41 22.72 8.34 -9.27
C PRO A 41 21.55 8.46 -8.29
N LEU A 42 20.37 8.70 -8.84
CA LEU A 42 19.11 8.80 -8.09
C LEU A 42 18.28 7.53 -8.33
N PRO A 43 18.35 6.52 -7.42
CA PRO A 43 17.69 5.25 -7.64
C PRO A 43 16.17 5.41 -7.57
N MET A 44 15.51 5.15 -8.70
CA MET A 44 14.05 5.14 -8.80
C MET A 44 13.52 3.72 -8.68
N ARG A 45 12.38 3.57 -8.03
CA ARG A 45 11.69 2.30 -7.85
C ARG A 45 10.29 2.35 -8.47
N THR A 46 9.87 1.25 -9.07
CA THR A 46 8.51 1.08 -9.57
C THR A 46 7.61 0.57 -8.46
N HIS A 47 6.36 1.02 -8.48
CA HIS A 47 5.28 0.53 -7.63
C HIS A 47 4.14 0.01 -8.51
N SER A 48 3.04 -0.44 -7.90
CA SER A 48 1.87 -0.95 -8.59
C SER A 48 1.20 0.08 -9.53
N LEU A 49 0.32 -0.43 -10.38
CA LEU A 49 -0.65 0.33 -11.17
C LEU A 49 -1.97 0.33 -10.40
N SER A 50 -2.53 1.51 -10.14
CA SER A 50 -3.83 1.64 -9.47
C SER A 50 -4.82 2.46 -10.29
N SER A 51 -6.11 2.24 -10.08
CA SER A 51 -7.18 2.96 -10.76
C SER A 51 -8.09 3.63 -9.75
N VAL A 52 -8.74 4.73 -10.13
CA VAL A 52 -9.82 5.35 -9.34
C VAL A 52 -11.16 4.62 -9.53
N ARG A 53 -11.32 3.94 -10.68
CA ARG A 53 -12.57 3.27 -11.04
C ARG A 53 -12.65 1.85 -10.48
N THR A 54 -11.52 1.18 -10.32
CA THR A 54 -11.46 -0.22 -9.90
C THR A 54 -10.52 -0.38 -8.71
N GLN A 55 -10.91 -1.23 -7.75
CA GLN A 55 -10.14 -1.50 -6.53
C GLN A 55 -8.96 -2.47 -6.74
N VAL A 56 -8.81 -3.06 -7.93
CA VAL A 56 -7.77 -4.05 -8.24
C VAL A 56 -6.50 -3.36 -8.71
N THR A 57 -5.36 -3.66 -8.08
CA THR A 57 -4.04 -3.15 -8.47
C THR A 57 -3.27 -4.20 -9.25
N TYR A 58 -2.38 -3.76 -10.14
CA TYR A 58 -1.53 -4.66 -10.93
C TYR A 58 -0.07 -4.26 -10.82
N GLY A 59 0.86 -5.20 -11.04
CA GLY A 59 2.28 -4.88 -10.97
C GLY A 59 2.67 -3.92 -12.09
N PHE A 60 3.69 -3.08 -11.88
CA PHE A 60 4.18 -2.15 -12.90
C PHE A 60 4.43 -2.87 -14.23
N TYR A 61 5.23 -3.94 -14.18
CA TYR A 61 5.62 -4.76 -15.32
C TYR A 61 4.57 -5.78 -15.78
N SER A 62 3.33 -5.69 -15.28
CA SER A 62 2.19 -6.44 -15.85
C SER A 62 1.79 -5.91 -17.23
N LEU A 63 2.10 -4.64 -17.49
CA LEU A 63 2.09 -4.04 -18.82
C LEU A 63 3.49 -4.09 -19.43
N PRO A 64 3.60 -4.15 -20.77
CA PRO A 64 4.88 -4.22 -21.47
C PRO A 64 5.62 -2.86 -21.47
N PHE A 65 6.01 -2.41 -20.28
CA PHE A 65 6.98 -1.33 -20.10
C PHE A 65 8.41 -1.83 -20.32
N CYS A 66 9.34 -0.88 -20.49
CA CYS A 66 10.77 -1.14 -20.43
C CYS A 66 11.13 -1.85 -19.12
N LYS A 67 11.86 -2.96 -19.18
CA LYS A 67 12.32 -3.70 -18.01
C LYS A 67 13.82 -3.49 -17.81
N PRO A 68 14.31 -3.35 -16.57
CA PRO A 68 15.74 -3.37 -16.29
C PRO A 68 16.30 -4.77 -16.59
N HIS A 69 17.60 -4.86 -16.89
CA HIS A 69 18.27 -6.14 -17.20
C HIS A 69 18.14 -7.17 -16.07
N THR A 70 18.24 -6.71 -14.82
CA THR A 70 18.02 -7.55 -13.64
C THR A 70 16.88 -6.98 -12.82
N LEU A 71 15.79 -7.73 -12.72
CA LEU A 71 14.64 -7.35 -11.91
C LEU A 71 14.92 -7.69 -10.45
N GLN A 72 15.03 -6.66 -9.61
CA GLN A 72 15.28 -6.80 -8.17
C GLN A 72 14.08 -6.26 -7.40
N SER A 73 13.47 -7.12 -6.57
CA SER A 73 12.42 -6.71 -5.65
C SER A 73 13.03 -6.07 -4.42
N ALA A 74 12.49 -4.91 -4.02
CA ALA A 74 12.96 -4.12 -2.90
C ALA A 74 11.89 -4.07 -1.81
N ALA A 75 11.57 -5.22 -1.21
CA ALA A 75 10.75 -5.28 -0.01
C ALA A 75 11.65 -5.10 1.22
N GLU A 76 11.43 -4.03 2.00
CA GLU A 76 12.28 -3.71 3.15
C GLU A 76 11.76 -4.37 4.45
N ASN A 77 10.46 -4.69 4.52
CA ASN A 77 9.86 -5.34 5.70
C ASN A 77 8.58 -6.16 5.39
N PHE A 78 8.16 -6.97 6.36
CA PHE A 78 6.96 -7.83 6.26
C PHE A 78 5.68 -7.03 5.97
N GLY A 79 5.52 -5.86 6.59
CA GLY A 79 4.31 -5.06 6.41
C GLY A 79 4.14 -4.53 4.99
N GLU A 80 5.24 -4.22 4.27
CA GLU A 80 5.17 -3.84 2.85
C GLU A 80 4.68 -5.00 1.99
N ILE A 81 5.16 -6.21 2.26
CA ILE A 81 4.72 -7.42 1.55
C ILE A 81 3.22 -7.67 1.79
N LEU A 82 2.73 -7.44 3.02
CA LEU A 82 1.31 -7.64 3.37
C LEU A 82 0.37 -6.56 2.86
N HIS A 83 0.88 -5.37 2.55
CA HIS A 83 0.12 -4.41 1.76
C HIS A 83 0.03 -4.82 0.27
N GLY A 84 0.71 -5.90 -0.13
CA GLY A 84 0.73 -6.36 -1.51
C GLY A 84 1.45 -5.38 -2.43
N GLU A 85 2.39 -4.61 -1.89
CA GLU A 85 3.17 -3.63 -2.64
C GLU A 85 4.43 -4.29 -3.21
N VAL A 86 4.37 -4.71 -4.47
CA VAL A 86 5.55 -5.24 -5.17
C VAL A 86 6.40 -4.07 -5.66
N ILE A 87 7.36 -3.66 -4.83
CA ILE A 87 8.34 -2.61 -5.17
C ILE A 87 9.52 -3.25 -5.90
N GLN A 88 9.87 -2.70 -7.05
CA GLN A 88 10.96 -3.21 -7.90
C GLN A 88 11.83 -2.07 -8.39
N ASN A 89 13.05 -2.36 -8.85
CA ASN A 89 13.90 -1.36 -9.48
C ASN A 89 13.28 -0.85 -10.78
N ALA A 90 13.37 0.46 -11.02
CA ALA A 90 12.92 1.10 -12.26
C ALA A 90 14.07 1.13 -13.30
N PRO A 91 13.77 1.13 -14.61
CA PRO A 91 14.79 1.14 -15.67
C PRO A 91 15.42 2.52 -15.92
N TYR A 92 15.00 3.56 -15.21
CA TYR A 92 15.41 4.95 -15.45
C TYR A 92 16.73 5.25 -14.73
N ALA A 93 17.72 5.71 -15.48
CA ALA A 93 19.02 6.09 -14.96
C ALA A 93 19.10 7.61 -14.72
N LEU A 94 18.46 8.09 -13.64
CA LEU A 94 18.49 9.49 -13.25
C LEU A 94 19.82 9.84 -12.56
N LYS A 95 20.39 11.01 -12.89
CA LYS A 95 21.58 11.57 -12.22
C LYS A 95 21.27 13.00 -11.79
N PHE A 96 21.58 13.35 -10.55
CA PHE A 96 21.29 14.68 -10.05
C PHE A 96 21.97 15.76 -10.91
N ASN A 97 21.21 16.78 -11.32
CA ASN A 97 21.65 17.88 -12.19
C ASN A 97 22.00 17.48 -13.65
N ASP A 98 21.45 16.36 -14.16
CA ASP A 98 21.54 15.94 -15.56
C ASP A 98 20.18 16.12 -16.26
N SER A 99 19.91 17.29 -16.83
CA SER A 99 18.62 17.65 -17.44
C SER A 99 18.59 17.42 -18.95
N ARG A 100 18.68 16.16 -19.38
CA ARG A 100 18.65 15.77 -20.78
C ARG A 100 17.48 14.85 -21.10
N LEU A 101 17.03 14.90 -22.36
CA LEU A 101 16.09 13.92 -22.91
C LEU A 101 16.83 12.61 -23.12
N ILE A 102 16.25 11.50 -22.66
CA ILE A 102 16.81 10.15 -22.76
C ILE A 102 15.76 9.22 -23.38
N VAL A 103 16.22 8.38 -24.30
CA VAL A 103 15.42 7.29 -24.87
C VAL A 103 15.54 6.09 -23.96
N LEU A 104 14.45 5.73 -23.29
CA LEU A 104 14.44 4.67 -22.29
C LEU A 104 14.63 3.29 -22.94
N CYS A 105 13.72 2.93 -23.85
CA CYS A 105 13.78 1.69 -24.62
C CYS A 105 12.79 1.72 -25.80
N LYS A 106 12.90 0.70 -26.67
CA LYS A 106 11.92 0.37 -27.70
C LYS A 106 11.18 -0.91 -27.29
N VAL A 107 9.85 -0.93 -27.42
CA VAL A 107 9.02 -2.11 -27.15
C VAL A 107 8.14 -2.41 -28.35
N GLU A 108 8.07 -3.67 -28.76
CA GLU A 108 7.10 -4.14 -29.76
C GLU A 108 5.82 -4.63 -29.07
N LEU A 109 4.69 -4.00 -29.38
CA LEU A 109 3.39 -4.36 -28.81
C LEU A 109 2.62 -5.28 -29.75
N SER A 110 2.25 -6.46 -29.24
CA SER A 110 1.30 -7.36 -29.91
C SER A 110 -0.13 -6.79 -29.88
N ALA A 111 -1.00 -7.32 -30.74
CA ALA A 111 -2.42 -6.95 -30.78
C ALA A 111 -3.13 -7.11 -29.43
N SER A 112 -2.86 -8.21 -28.71
CA SER A 112 -3.44 -8.48 -27.39
C SER A 112 -2.93 -7.52 -26.33
N GLU A 113 -1.66 -7.17 -26.35
CA GLU A 113 -1.07 -6.23 -25.39
C GLU A 113 -1.57 -4.81 -25.62
N ARG A 114 -1.78 -4.40 -26.88
CA ARG A 114 -2.41 -3.12 -27.20
C ARG A 114 -3.83 -3.02 -26.66
N MET A 115 -4.64 -4.07 -26.85
CA MET A 115 -5.98 -4.13 -26.29
C MET A 115 -5.97 -4.11 -24.77
N LEU A 116 -5.03 -4.82 -24.13
CA LEU A 116 -4.85 -4.79 -22.69
C LEU A 116 -4.51 -3.37 -22.22
N TRP A 117 -3.54 -2.70 -22.84
CA TRP A 117 -3.14 -1.35 -22.47
C TRP A 117 -4.29 -0.34 -22.66
N ALA A 118 -5.00 -0.41 -23.79
CA ALA A 118 -6.17 0.42 -24.05
C ALA A 118 -7.25 0.20 -22.99
N SER A 119 -7.52 -1.06 -22.60
CA SER A 119 -8.47 -1.37 -21.53
C SER A 119 -8.07 -0.73 -20.18
N ARG A 120 -6.76 -0.71 -19.86
CA ARG A 120 -6.24 -0.07 -18.64
C ARG A 120 -6.31 1.45 -18.71
N ILE A 121 -6.12 2.06 -19.88
CA ILE A 121 -6.31 3.50 -20.08
C ILE A 121 -7.79 3.87 -19.90
N HIS A 122 -8.73 3.11 -20.46
CA HIS A 122 -10.17 3.32 -20.28
C HIS A 122 -10.61 3.15 -18.81
N ALA A 123 -9.96 2.26 -18.08
CA ALA A 123 -10.17 2.08 -16.65
C ALA A 123 -9.40 3.09 -15.79
N GLU A 124 -8.78 4.12 -16.37
CA GLU A 124 -8.04 5.19 -15.66
C GLU A 124 -6.95 4.67 -14.72
N TYR A 125 -6.23 3.63 -15.14
CA TYR A 125 -5.04 3.20 -14.42
C TYR A 125 -3.93 4.27 -14.47
N ARG A 126 -3.28 4.44 -13.33
CA ARG A 126 -2.12 5.29 -13.10
C ARG A 126 -0.93 4.44 -12.70
N ALA A 127 0.24 4.82 -13.19
CA ALA A 127 1.51 4.23 -12.82
C ALA A 127 2.11 4.95 -11.61
N HIS A 128 2.47 4.19 -10.59
CA HIS A 128 3.13 4.71 -9.40
C HIS A 128 4.64 4.43 -9.46
N LEU A 129 5.42 5.46 -9.22
CA LEU A 129 6.88 5.42 -9.12
C LEU A 129 7.30 6.05 -7.80
N LEU A 130 8.49 5.69 -7.34
CA LEU A 130 9.03 6.11 -6.06
C LEU A 130 10.45 6.62 -6.23
N LEU A 131 10.75 7.78 -5.67
CA LEU A 131 12.08 8.36 -5.62
C LEU A 131 12.38 8.81 -4.19
N ASP A 132 13.45 8.31 -3.59
CA ASP A 132 13.80 8.57 -2.17
C ASP A 132 12.59 8.39 -1.22
N ASN A 133 11.86 7.29 -1.42
CA ASN A 133 10.61 6.94 -0.76
C ASN A 133 9.43 7.90 -0.97
N LEU A 134 9.56 8.98 -1.76
CA LEU A 134 8.46 9.85 -2.15
C LEU A 134 7.70 9.23 -3.33
N PRO A 135 6.35 9.15 -3.27
CA PRO A 135 5.56 8.73 -4.42
C PRO A 135 5.54 9.82 -5.49
N VAL A 136 5.45 9.43 -6.75
CA VAL A 136 5.27 10.38 -7.84
C VAL A 136 3.90 11.05 -7.77
N ALA A 137 3.86 12.36 -7.97
CA ALA A 137 2.62 13.14 -8.08
C ALA A 137 2.50 13.81 -9.47
N THR A 138 1.29 13.84 -10.02
CA THR A 138 0.98 14.65 -11.19
C THR A 138 0.34 15.95 -10.74
N ARG A 139 0.94 17.10 -11.07
CA ARG A 139 0.36 18.41 -10.81
C ARG A 139 -0.66 18.75 -11.90
N LEU A 140 -1.89 19.05 -11.50
CA LEU A 140 -2.97 19.45 -12.41
C LEU A 140 -3.44 20.87 -12.08
N THR A 141 -3.48 21.71 -13.11
CA THR A 141 -4.02 23.07 -13.03
C THR A 141 -5.47 23.05 -13.49
N ARG A 142 -6.40 23.51 -12.65
CA ARG A 142 -7.79 23.68 -13.08
C ARG A 142 -7.89 24.86 -14.04
N GLY A 143 -7.97 24.57 -15.33
CA GLY A 143 -8.24 25.59 -16.35
C GLY A 143 -9.53 26.34 -16.00
N ARG A 144 -9.46 27.68 -16.01
CA ARG A 144 -10.60 28.57 -15.78
C ARG A 144 -11.69 28.22 -16.80
N ALA A 145 -12.77 27.57 -16.36
CA ALA A 145 -13.96 27.44 -17.19
C ALA A 145 -14.45 28.85 -17.54
N SER A 146 -14.41 29.19 -18.83
CA SER A 146 -14.91 30.46 -19.34
C SER A 146 -16.41 30.57 -19.03
N GLY A 147 -16.77 31.25 -17.94
CA GLY A 147 -18.19 31.46 -17.60
C GLY A 147 -18.51 31.94 -16.18
N THR A 148 -17.67 31.69 -15.17
CA THR A 148 -17.99 32.10 -13.79
C THR A 148 -17.11 33.26 -13.31
N ARG A 149 -17.73 34.45 -13.19
CA ARG A 149 -17.18 35.59 -12.43
C ARG A 149 -17.23 35.24 -10.95
N GLY A 150 -16.24 34.51 -10.48
CA GLY A 150 -15.99 34.25 -9.07
C GLY A 150 -14.50 34.26 -8.78
N THR A 151 -14.12 34.94 -7.69
CA THR A 151 -12.79 34.94 -7.08
C THR A 151 -12.50 33.57 -6.48
N ALA A 152 -12.15 32.59 -7.31
CA ALA A 152 -11.57 31.34 -6.86
C ALA A 152 -10.12 31.31 -7.36
N ALA A 153 -9.18 31.25 -6.43
CA ALA A 153 -7.76 31.10 -6.70
C ALA A 153 -7.52 29.93 -7.67
N ASP A 154 -6.51 30.08 -8.53
CA ASP A 154 -6.06 29.09 -9.50
C ASP A 154 -5.76 27.77 -8.77
N GLY A 155 -6.73 26.87 -8.78
CA GLY A 155 -6.71 25.67 -7.93
C GLY A 155 -5.79 24.62 -8.54
N VAL A 156 -4.52 24.65 -8.17
CA VAL A 156 -3.60 23.55 -8.41
C VAL A 156 -3.99 22.40 -7.47
N TYR A 157 -4.31 21.25 -8.03
CA TYR A 157 -4.46 20.02 -7.26
C TYR A 157 -3.46 19.00 -7.79
N TYR A 158 -3.11 18.04 -6.95
CA TYR A 158 -2.19 16.98 -7.32
C TYR A 158 -2.99 15.67 -7.43
N GLU A 159 -2.51 14.74 -8.24
CA GLU A 159 -2.96 13.35 -8.27
C GLU A 159 -1.78 12.41 -7.96
N ARG A 160 -2.01 11.31 -7.24
CA ARG A 160 -0.98 10.29 -7.01
C ARG A 160 -0.76 9.44 -8.27
N GLY A 161 0.49 9.21 -8.65
CA GLY A 161 0.83 8.50 -9.88
C GLY A 161 0.68 9.37 -11.12
N TYR A 162 1.09 8.86 -12.28
CA TYR A 162 0.84 9.49 -13.57
C TYR A 162 -0.05 8.59 -14.45
N ARG A 163 -0.85 9.21 -15.32
CA ARG A 163 -1.81 8.47 -16.16
C ARG A 163 -1.07 7.73 -17.28
N LEU A 164 -1.43 6.46 -17.50
CA LEU A 164 -0.88 5.64 -18.58
C LEU A 164 -1.15 6.20 -19.98
N GLY A 165 -2.20 7.01 -20.10
CA GLY A 165 -2.69 7.53 -21.36
C GLY A 165 -3.91 8.39 -21.15
N PHE A 166 -4.58 8.72 -22.25
CA PHE A 166 -5.86 9.42 -22.22
C PHE A 166 -6.79 8.88 -23.30
N VAL A 167 -8.09 9.08 -23.09
CA VAL A 167 -9.10 8.83 -24.13
C VAL A 167 -9.29 10.11 -24.91
N GLY A 168 -9.16 10.04 -26.24
CA GLY A 168 -9.29 11.17 -27.12
C GLY A 168 -10.68 11.79 -27.03
N ALA A 169 -10.74 13.10 -27.26
CA ALA A 169 -11.94 13.92 -27.24
C ALA A 169 -11.79 15.05 -28.26
N ASN A 170 -12.91 15.59 -28.75
CA ASN A 170 -12.88 16.69 -29.73
C ASN A 170 -12.19 17.96 -29.20
N SER A 171 -11.99 18.07 -27.88
CA SER A 171 -11.28 19.17 -27.23
C SER A 171 -9.76 19.01 -27.22
N ILE A 172 -9.22 17.86 -27.63
CA ILE A 172 -7.77 17.58 -27.64
C ILE A 172 -7.32 17.46 -29.08
N ASP A 173 -6.45 18.39 -29.49
CA ASP A 173 -5.91 18.47 -30.85
C ASP A 173 -5.23 17.17 -31.28
N GLY A 174 -5.50 16.74 -32.52
CA GLY A 174 -4.95 15.50 -33.08
C GLY A 174 -5.54 14.21 -32.50
N SER A 175 -6.51 14.29 -31.57
CA SER A 175 -7.16 13.11 -30.99
C SER A 175 -8.56 12.86 -31.58
N LEU A 176 -8.97 11.59 -31.62
CA LEU A 176 -10.30 11.16 -32.05
C LEU A 176 -11.12 10.73 -30.83
N PRO A 177 -12.41 11.10 -30.76
CA PRO A 177 -13.25 10.81 -29.61
C PRO A 177 -13.37 9.30 -29.39
N GLY A 178 -13.14 8.87 -28.15
CA GLY A 178 -13.30 7.47 -27.73
C GLY A 178 -12.12 6.55 -28.03
N ARG A 179 -11.05 7.03 -28.67
CA ARG A 179 -9.82 6.23 -28.89
C ARG A 179 -8.83 6.37 -27.75
N ALA A 180 -8.12 5.30 -27.41
CA ALA A 180 -7.07 5.33 -26.40
C ALA A 180 -5.73 5.79 -26.99
N TYR A 181 -5.08 6.74 -26.30
CA TYR A 181 -3.77 7.27 -26.63
C TYR A 181 -2.79 6.96 -25.50
N LEU A 182 -1.59 6.48 -25.86
CA LEU A 182 -0.56 6.07 -24.90
C LEU A 182 0.34 7.24 -24.53
N ASN A 183 0.59 7.43 -23.23
CA ASN A 183 1.64 8.32 -22.76
C ASN A 183 2.97 7.57 -22.73
N ASN A 184 3.77 7.74 -23.78
CA ASN A 184 5.08 7.11 -23.93
C ASN A 184 6.24 8.03 -23.53
N HIS A 185 5.98 9.32 -23.27
CA HIS A 185 6.97 10.25 -22.76
C HIS A 185 6.59 10.73 -21.36
N VAL A 186 7.53 10.71 -20.42
CA VAL A 186 7.32 11.18 -19.05
C VAL A 186 8.37 12.23 -18.70
N HIS A 187 7.92 13.45 -18.44
CA HIS A 187 8.77 14.52 -17.95
C HIS A 187 8.73 14.54 -16.42
N PHE A 188 9.86 14.29 -15.78
CA PHE A 188 9.99 14.28 -14.32
C PHE A 188 10.47 15.64 -13.82
N VAL A 189 9.88 16.12 -12.73
CA VAL A 189 10.37 17.31 -12.03
C VAL A 189 10.75 16.89 -10.61
N VAL A 190 12.05 16.90 -10.33
CA VAL A 190 12.60 16.56 -9.03
C VAL A 190 12.89 17.84 -8.27
N ARG A 191 12.16 18.04 -7.17
CA ARG A 191 12.36 19.17 -6.28
C ARG A 191 13.38 18.83 -5.21
N TYR A 192 14.38 19.68 -5.04
CA TYR A 192 15.46 19.45 -4.07
C TYR A 192 15.64 20.66 -3.15
N HIS A 193 16.12 20.38 -1.96
CA HIS A 193 16.52 21.35 -0.96
C HIS A 193 18.02 21.23 -0.71
N VAL A 194 18.71 22.36 -0.61
CA VAL A 194 20.16 22.38 -0.30
C VAL A 194 20.32 22.10 1.20
N ALA A 195 21.07 21.06 1.56
CA ALA A 195 21.21 20.63 2.96
C ALA A 195 22.07 21.59 3.76
N ASP A 196 23.26 21.91 3.24
CA ASP A 196 24.17 22.89 3.80
C ASP A 196 24.77 23.73 2.65
N PRO A 197 24.43 25.03 2.54
CA PRO A 197 24.98 25.92 1.53
C PRO A 197 26.49 26.14 1.66
N ALA A 198 27.06 25.90 2.85
CA ALA A 198 28.48 26.10 3.12
C ALA A 198 29.33 24.83 2.91
N ALA A 199 28.69 23.66 2.74
CA ALA A 199 29.38 22.40 2.51
C ALA A 199 29.95 22.31 1.09
N LEU A 200 31.18 21.79 0.98
CA LEU A 200 31.87 21.49 -0.27
C LEU A 200 32.29 20.01 -0.21
N PRO A 201 31.71 19.11 -1.03
CA PRO A 201 30.75 19.36 -2.11
C PRO A 201 29.35 19.74 -1.61
N LEU A 202 28.60 20.45 -2.46
CA LEU A 202 27.20 20.80 -2.21
C LEU A 202 26.36 19.53 -2.12
N THR A 203 25.75 19.28 -0.95
CA THR A 203 24.81 18.17 -0.76
C THR A 203 23.36 18.65 -0.83
N VAL A 204 22.52 17.86 -1.50
CA VAL A 204 21.10 18.15 -1.66
C VAL A 204 20.24 17.01 -1.12
N ARG A 205 19.02 17.34 -0.72
CA ARG A 205 18.01 16.38 -0.28
C ARG A 205 16.78 16.48 -1.18
N ILE A 206 16.21 15.35 -1.54
CA ILE A 206 15.02 15.32 -2.40
C ILE A 206 13.76 15.58 -1.55
N VAL A 207 12.99 16.58 -1.96
CA VAL A 207 11.80 17.05 -1.23
C VAL A 207 10.50 16.95 -2.04
N GLY A 208 10.58 16.72 -3.34
CA GLY A 208 9.40 16.51 -4.18
C GLY A 208 9.72 15.74 -5.45
N PHE A 209 8.72 15.03 -5.96
CA PHE A 209 8.83 14.18 -7.14
C PHE A 209 7.54 14.26 -7.93
N GLU A 210 7.60 14.98 -9.04
CA GLU A 210 6.47 15.22 -9.93
C GLU A 210 6.69 14.56 -11.28
N ALA A 211 5.60 14.16 -11.94
CA ALA A 211 5.63 13.64 -13.31
C ALA A 211 4.54 14.27 -14.18
N PHE A 212 4.92 14.59 -15.41
CA PHE A 212 4.07 15.14 -16.45
C PHE A 212 4.09 14.21 -17.65
N PRO A 213 3.11 13.30 -17.76
CA PRO A 213 3.05 12.36 -18.86
C PRO A 213 2.55 13.05 -20.14
N SER A 214 3.10 12.67 -21.28
CA SER A 214 2.63 13.12 -22.60
C SER A 214 2.71 12.00 -23.63
N SER A 215 1.87 12.12 -24.65
CA SER A 215 1.86 11.22 -25.80
C SER A 215 2.63 11.87 -26.94
N ARG A 216 3.73 11.24 -27.38
CA ARG A 216 4.59 11.75 -28.45
C ARG A 216 4.75 10.69 -29.53
N ARG A 217 4.52 11.07 -30.78
CA ARG A 217 4.84 10.23 -31.93
C ARG A 217 6.28 10.48 -32.38
N TYR A 218 7.03 9.40 -32.55
CA TYR A 218 8.39 9.42 -33.07
C TYR A 218 8.41 8.85 -34.49
N SER A 219 9.34 9.34 -35.32
CA SER A 219 9.51 8.85 -36.68
C SER A 219 9.89 7.36 -36.72
N HIS A 220 9.44 6.64 -37.74
CA HIS A 220 9.71 5.19 -37.92
C HIS A 220 11.16 4.85 -38.31
N ARG A 221 12.02 5.83 -38.63
CA ARG A 221 13.42 5.58 -39.06
C ARG A 221 14.42 5.79 -37.93
N LEU A 222 14.18 5.14 -36.79
CA LEU A 222 15.12 5.17 -35.66
C LEU A 222 16.27 4.19 -35.92
N ARG A 223 17.50 4.64 -35.67
CA ARG A 223 18.69 3.78 -35.70
C ARG A 223 18.83 3.14 -34.34
N TRP A 224 18.38 1.90 -34.21
CA TRP A 224 18.50 1.16 -32.96
C TRP A 224 19.74 0.27 -33.02
N PRO A 225 20.56 0.21 -31.96
CA PRO A 225 21.70 -0.71 -31.92
C PRO A 225 21.18 -2.15 -31.83
N ASP A 226 21.42 -2.97 -32.86
CA ASP A 226 20.96 -4.36 -32.92
C ASP A 226 21.85 -5.33 -32.09
N ASP A 227 23.10 -4.95 -31.81
CA ASP A 227 24.14 -5.79 -31.18
C ASP A 227 24.64 -5.21 -29.84
N PHE A 228 23.76 -4.70 -28.98
CA PHE A 228 24.20 -4.20 -27.68
C PHE A 228 24.53 -5.37 -26.74
N GLU A 229 25.81 -5.55 -26.48
CA GLU A 229 26.34 -6.52 -25.51
C GLU A 229 26.41 -5.83 -24.15
N GLY A 230 25.67 -6.35 -23.16
CA GLY A 230 25.75 -5.82 -21.79
C GLY A 230 27.11 -6.09 -21.15
N ASP A 231 27.37 -5.46 -20.00
CA ASP A 231 28.62 -5.65 -19.23
C ASP A 231 28.93 -7.11 -18.87
N ASP A 232 27.94 -8.00 -18.98
CA ASP A 232 28.03 -9.45 -18.76
C ASP A 232 28.29 -10.28 -20.03
N GLY A 233 28.52 -9.66 -21.19
CA GLY A 233 28.77 -10.37 -22.46
C GLY A 233 27.50 -11.02 -23.06
N GLN A 234 26.32 -10.64 -22.58
CA GLN A 234 25.03 -11.15 -23.05
C GLN A 234 24.33 -10.10 -23.92
N PRO A 235 23.68 -10.50 -25.03
CA PRO A 235 22.89 -9.58 -25.83
C PRO A 235 21.72 -9.06 -25.00
N LYS A 236 21.63 -7.73 -24.85
CA LYS A 236 20.62 -7.07 -24.04
C LYS A 236 20.08 -5.85 -24.78
N ASP A 237 18.80 -5.57 -24.63
CA ASP A 237 18.19 -4.37 -25.19
C ASP A 237 18.83 -3.11 -24.57
N PRO A 238 19.42 -2.20 -25.35
CA PRO A 238 20.02 -0.99 -24.81
C PRO A 238 18.97 -0.13 -24.09
N LEU A 239 19.31 0.28 -22.87
CA LEU A 239 18.51 1.17 -22.04
C LEU A 239 19.18 2.53 -21.90
N ASN A 240 18.36 3.59 -21.74
CA ASN A 240 18.82 4.95 -21.44
C ASN A 240 19.80 5.51 -22.50
N LEU A 241 19.42 5.45 -23.77
CA LEU A 241 20.18 5.94 -24.91
C LEU A 241 20.03 7.46 -25.10
N ASP A 242 21.08 8.11 -25.61
CA ASP A 242 21.01 9.51 -26.01
C ASP A 242 20.17 9.67 -27.29
N PRO A 243 19.27 10.67 -27.38
CA PRO A 243 18.33 10.82 -28.49
C PRO A 243 19.01 11.05 -29.85
N GLU A 244 20.17 11.71 -29.85
CA GLU A 244 20.98 11.94 -31.05
C GLU A 244 21.54 10.64 -31.62
N SER A 245 21.94 9.69 -30.76
CA SER A 245 22.49 8.40 -31.18
C SER A 245 21.47 7.56 -31.96
N VAL A 246 20.18 7.71 -31.63
CA VAL A 246 19.06 6.99 -32.24
C VAL A 246 18.46 7.77 -33.41
N GLY A 247 18.83 9.05 -33.58
CA GLY A 247 18.23 9.95 -34.56
C GLY A 247 16.77 10.31 -34.23
N LEU A 248 16.44 10.41 -32.94
CA LEU A 248 15.08 10.65 -32.48
C LEU A 248 14.62 12.07 -32.87
N GLN A 249 13.68 12.16 -33.80
CA GLN A 249 13.00 13.41 -34.15
C GLN A 249 11.53 13.32 -33.72
N PRO A 250 11.06 14.22 -32.83
CA PRO A 250 9.65 14.28 -32.46
C PRO A 250 8.83 14.81 -33.64
N GLU A 251 7.74 14.11 -33.99
CA GLU A 251 6.75 14.68 -34.90
C GLU A 251 5.90 15.69 -34.10
N PRO A 252 5.81 16.97 -34.54
CA PRO A 252 5.10 17.98 -33.78
C PRO A 252 3.61 17.68 -33.72
N GLY A 253 3.08 17.62 -32.49
CA GLY A 253 1.66 17.82 -32.20
C GLY A 253 0.72 16.64 -32.42
N LEU A 254 1.19 15.44 -32.78
CA LEU A 254 0.31 14.28 -32.96
C LEU A 254 0.44 13.25 -31.83
N PRO A 255 -0.65 12.94 -31.12
CA PRO A 255 -0.63 11.90 -30.09
C PRO A 255 -0.51 10.50 -30.72
N LEU A 256 -0.04 9.54 -29.94
CA LEU A 256 0.18 8.14 -30.32
C LEU A 256 -1.06 7.29 -30.02
N PRO A 257 -1.91 6.97 -31.02
CA PRO A 257 -3.06 6.10 -30.84
C PRO A 257 -2.59 4.65 -30.65
N LEU A 258 -3.27 3.90 -29.78
CA LEU A 258 -3.03 2.45 -29.64
C LEU A 258 -3.74 1.62 -30.74
N ASP A 259 -4.69 2.23 -31.45
CA ASP A 259 -5.44 1.60 -32.53
C ASP A 259 -4.81 1.86 -33.90
N ASP A 260 -4.73 0.82 -34.74
CA ASP A 260 -4.29 0.93 -36.13
C ASP A 260 -5.29 1.76 -36.95
N ASN A 261 -5.06 3.07 -37.08
CA ASN A 261 -5.62 3.98 -38.09
C ASN A 261 -7.03 3.61 -38.62
N GLY A 262 -8.00 3.40 -37.72
CA GLY A 262 -9.40 3.15 -38.09
C GLY A 262 -9.75 1.77 -38.66
N LYS A 263 -8.81 0.81 -38.74
CA LYS A 263 -9.15 -0.57 -39.16
C LYS A 263 -9.75 -1.42 -38.03
N GLY A 264 -9.61 -1.02 -36.78
CA GLY A 264 -10.10 -1.76 -35.61
C GLY A 264 -11.56 -1.51 -35.20
N ALA A 265 -12.15 -0.37 -35.56
CA ALA A 265 -13.50 0.01 -35.11
C ALA A 265 -14.59 -0.17 -36.19
N ALA A 266 -14.22 -0.48 -37.45
CA ALA A 266 -15.14 -0.54 -38.58
C ALA A 266 -14.93 -1.77 -39.49
N SER A 267 -14.66 -2.95 -38.93
CA SER A 267 -14.79 -4.20 -39.69
C SER A 267 -15.56 -5.25 -38.89
N ARG A 268 -16.89 -5.05 -38.82
CA ARG A 268 -17.86 -6.14 -38.76
C ARG A 268 -18.37 -6.47 -40.16
N VAL A 269 -17.48 -6.47 -41.16
CA VAL A 269 -17.80 -6.95 -42.50
C VAL A 269 -16.90 -8.13 -42.81
N GLY A 270 -17.48 -9.33 -42.66
CA GLY A 270 -16.99 -10.56 -43.29
C GLY A 270 -15.64 -11.11 -42.82
N GLY A 271 -15.68 -12.03 -41.84
CA GLY A 271 -14.98 -13.33 -41.91
C GLY A 271 -13.45 -13.43 -42.03
N LEU A 272 -12.68 -12.36 -42.24
CA LEU A 272 -11.22 -12.42 -42.35
C LEU A 272 -10.56 -11.67 -41.18
N ARG A 273 -9.94 -12.44 -40.27
CA ARG A 273 -8.98 -11.94 -39.28
C ARG A 273 -7.83 -11.23 -40.02
N GLY A 274 -7.94 -9.91 -40.16
CA GLY A 274 -6.79 -9.09 -40.53
C GLY A 274 -5.68 -9.32 -39.50
N LYS A 275 -4.51 -9.73 -39.97
CA LYS A 275 -3.32 -9.91 -39.14
C LYS A 275 -2.93 -8.52 -38.59
N LEU A 276 -3.27 -8.24 -37.33
CA LEU A 276 -2.83 -6.99 -36.68
C LEU A 276 -1.30 -7.01 -36.62
N THR A 277 -0.67 -6.01 -37.23
CA THR A 277 0.79 -5.87 -37.21
C THR A 277 1.26 -5.49 -35.80
N PRO A 278 2.44 -5.97 -35.36
CA PRO A 278 3.08 -5.48 -34.15
C PRO A 278 3.33 -3.97 -34.29
N MET A 279 3.15 -3.24 -33.19
CA MET A 279 3.35 -1.79 -33.14
C MET A 279 4.57 -1.48 -32.30
N GLU A 280 5.57 -0.82 -32.89
CA GLU A 280 6.72 -0.34 -32.15
C GLU A 280 6.37 0.92 -31.37
N VAL A 281 6.69 0.92 -30.08
CA VAL A 281 6.54 2.07 -29.18
C VAL A 281 7.89 2.39 -28.57
N VAL A 282 8.27 3.66 -28.65
CA VAL A 282 9.49 4.17 -28.05
C VAL A 282 9.13 4.97 -26.81
N PHE A 283 9.70 4.56 -25.68
CA PHE A 283 9.55 5.26 -24.41
C PHE A 283 10.72 6.23 -24.22
N THR A 284 10.42 7.44 -23.79
CA THR A 284 11.44 8.45 -23.51
C THR A 284 11.09 9.18 -22.21
N TYR A 285 12.10 9.78 -21.60
CA TYR A 285 11.90 10.61 -20.42
C TYR A 285 12.91 11.73 -20.40
N ASP A 286 12.61 12.75 -19.64
CA ASP A 286 13.51 13.85 -19.32
C ASP A 286 13.25 14.26 -17.87
N VAL A 287 14.23 14.96 -17.29
CA VAL A 287 14.17 15.35 -15.88
C VAL A 287 14.63 16.79 -15.70
N ASP A 288 13.86 17.56 -14.95
CA ASP A 288 14.23 18.89 -14.50
C ASP A 288 14.43 18.90 -12.98
N TYR A 289 15.49 19.56 -12.54
CA TYR A 289 15.82 19.74 -11.13
C TYR A 289 15.47 21.16 -10.70
N VAL A 290 14.55 21.29 -9.75
CA VAL A 290 14.06 22.60 -9.28
C VAL A 290 14.35 22.76 -7.80
N GLN A 291 15.11 23.79 -7.44
CA GLN A 291 15.36 24.11 -6.03
C GLN A 291 14.05 24.54 -5.33
N SER A 292 13.87 24.07 -4.11
CA SER A 292 12.70 24.37 -3.28
C SER A 292 13.10 24.68 -1.83
N ASP A 293 12.38 25.62 -1.22
CA ASP A 293 12.59 26.04 0.17
C ASP A 293 11.90 25.11 1.19
N VAL A 294 11.23 24.05 0.73
CA VAL A 294 10.56 23.08 1.61
C VAL A 294 11.61 22.32 2.43
N PRO A 295 11.55 22.34 3.77
CA PRO A 295 12.50 21.61 4.58
C PRO A 295 12.27 20.09 4.45
N TYR A 296 13.34 19.31 4.62
CA TYR A 296 13.28 17.85 4.47
C TYR A 296 12.23 17.19 5.39
N SER A 297 11.97 17.74 6.57
CA SER A 297 11.00 17.21 7.53
C SER A 297 9.54 17.28 7.04
N SER A 298 9.18 18.32 6.27
CA SER A 298 7.81 18.54 5.77
C SER A 298 7.63 18.09 4.31
N ARG A 299 8.60 17.37 3.74
CA ARG A 299 8.54 16.89 2.35
C ARG A 299 7.35 15.99 2.03
N TRP A 300 6.78 15.36 3.06
CA TRP A 300 5.60 14.50 2.93
C TRP A 300 4.28 15.25 2.94
N ASP A 301 4.25 16.52 3.36
CA ASP A 301 3.01 17.26 3.54
C ASP A 301 2.21 17.31 2.24
N LEU A 302 2.86 17.59 1.09
CA LEU A 302 2.20 17.58 -0.21
C LEU A 302 1.47 16.26 -0.50
N TYR A 303 2.09 15.13 -0.14
CA TYR A 303 1.56 13.78 -0.41
C TYR A 303 0.48 13.33 0.56
N LEU A 304 0.49 13.87 1.79
CA LEU A 304 -0.56 13.62 2.76
C LEU A 304 -1.86 14.32 2.33
N HIS A 305 -1.77 15.58 1.91
CA HIS A 305 -2.93 16.33 1.41
C HIS A 305 -3.50 15.75 0.09
N LEU A 306 -2.64 15.09 -0.69
CA LEU A 306 -2.98 14.33 -1.89
C LEU A 306 -3.88 13.12 -1.58
N ALA A 307 -3.62 12.42 -0.48
CA ALA A 307 -4.47 11.33 0.00
C ALA A 307 -5.81 11.86 0.55
N GLU A 308 -5.80 13.09 1.10
CA GLU A 308 -6.96 13.78 1.66
C GLU A 308 -7.81 14.55 0.62
N GLY A 309 -7.54 14.36 -0.68
CA GLY A 309 -8.44 14.82 -1.76
C GLY A 309 -9.86 14.23 -1.66
N GLU A 310 -10.01 13.12 -0.94
CA GLU A 310 -11.26 12.77 -0.28
C GLU A 310 -11.34 13.50 1.05
N GLN A 311 -12.11 14.60 1.10
CA GLN A 311 -12.50 15.23 2.35
C GLN A 311 -12.87 14.12 3.35
N VAL A 312 -12.27 14.15 4.56
CA VAL A 312 -12.67 13.28 5.67
C VAL A 312 -14.19 13.30 5.68
N HIS A 313 -14.81 12.18 5.34
CA HIS A 313 -16.26 12.09 5.35
C HIS A 313 -16.66 12.11 6.82
N TRP A 314 -16.74 13.30 7.42
CA TRP A 314 -17.18 13.48 8.80
C TRP A 314 -18.55 12.83 9.02
N LEU A 315 -19.33 12.69 7.94
CA LEU A 315 -20.56 11.92 7.87
C LEU A 315 -20.36 10.41 8.10
N SER A 316 -19.30 9.79 7.57
CA SER A 316 -19.00 8.37 7.87
C SER A 316 -18.46 8.19 9.28
N LEU A 317 -17.62 9.12 9.77
CA LEU A 317 -17.10 9.05 11.14
C LEU A 317 -18.23 9.19 12.17
N SER A 318 -19.05 10.24 12.03
CA SER A 318 -20.24 10.44 12.86
C SER A 318 -21.23 9.28 12.74
N GLY A 319 -21.48 8.79 11.51
CA GLY A 319 -22.35 7.64 11.28
C GLY A 319 -21.87 6.37 12.00
N SER A 320 -20.56 6.08 11.94
CA SER A 320 -19.97 4.92 12.62
C SER A 320 -20.03 5.06 14.15
N LEU A 321 -19.82 6.27 14.68
CA LEU A 321 -19.94 6.56 16.11
C LEU A 321 -21.38 6.40 16.59
N THR A 322 -22.35 6.95 15.85
CA THR A 322 -23.78 6.83 16.18
C THR A 322 -24.22 5.37 16.16
N MET A 323 -23.80 4.59 15.16
CA MET A 323 -24.11 3.15 15.10
C MET A 323 -23.52 2.39 16.29
N SER A 324 -22.27 2.70 16.66
CA SER A 324 -21.59 2.07 17.80
C SER A 324 -22.30 2.37 19.12
N VAL A 325 -22.69 3.64 19.36
CA VAL A 325 -23.45 4.05 20.55
C VAL A 325 -24.84 3.42 20.56
N ALA A 326 -25.52 3.34 19.42
CA ALA A 326 -26.83 2.71 19.32
C ALA A 326 -26.77 1.21 19.62
N LEU A 327 -25.76 0.49 19.10
CA LEU A 327 -25.54 -0.93 19.40
C LEU A 327 -25.22 -1.13 20.88
N ALA A 328 -24.36 -0.29 21.47
CA ALA A 328 -24.07 -0.35 22.91
C ALA A 328 -25.32 -0.10 23.76
N ALA A 329 -26.15 0.89 23.39
CA ALA A 329 -27.40 1.18 24.07
C ALA A 329 -28.42 0.05 23.93
N LEU A 330 -28.52 -0.58 22.76
CA LEU A 330 -29.38 -1.74 22.53
C LEU A 330 -28.96 -2.92 23.40
N VAL A 331 -27.67 -3.27 23.40
CA VAL A 331 -27.12 -4.34 24.25
C VAL A 331 -27.35 -4.02 25.73
N GLY A 332 -27.09 -2.78 26.15
CA GLY A 332 -27.36 -2.32 27.50
C GLY A 332 -28.85 -2.39 27.89
N ALA A 333 -29.76 -2.07 26.97
CA ALA A 333 -31.20 -2.17 27.19
C ALA A 333 -31.66 -3.63 27.28
N ILE A 334 -31.12 -4.53 26.45
CA ILE A 334 -31.39 -5.97 26.53
C ILE A 334 -30.91 -6.49 27.89
N LEU A 335 -29.67 -6.18 28.28
CA LEU A 335 -29.11 -6.59 29.58
C LEU A 335 -29.93 -6.04 30.75
N ALA A 336 -30.29 -4.75 30.73
CA ALA A 336 -31.09 -4.13 31.78
C ALA A 336 -32.52 -4.69 31.83
N ARG A 337 -33.07 -5.16 30.71
CA ARG A 337 -34.39 -5.77 30.63
C ARG A 337 -34.36 -7.22 31.11
N THR A 338 -33.34 -8.00 30.77
CA THR A 338 -33.15 -9.36 31.28
C THR A 338 -32.93 -9.34 32.79
N VAL A 339 -32.02 -8.47 33.27
CA VAL A 339 -31.75 -8.33 34.71
C VAL A 339 -33.00 -7.87 35.46
N ARG A 340 -33.74 -6.86 34.97
CA ARG A 340 -34.99 -6.42 35.62
C ARG A 340 -36.04 -7.51 35.66
N ARG A 341 -36.21 -8.25 34.57
CA ARG A 341 -37.18 -9.37 34.50
C ARG A 341 -36.82 -10.50 35.45
N ASP A 342 -35.53 -10.83 35.58
CA ASP A 342 -35.08 -11.85 36.51
C ASP A 342 -35.23 -11.36 37.96
N LEU A 343 -34.84 -10.12 38.28
CA LEU A 343 -35.00 -9.54 39.62
C LEU A 343 -36.46 -9.51 40.08
N GLN A 344 -37.39 -9.16 39.19
CA GLN A 344 -38.83 -9.16 39.48
C GLN A 344 -39.40 -10.56 39.73
N ARG A 345 -38.87 -11.59 39.09
CA ARG A 345 -39.26 -12.98 39.36
C ARG A 345 -38.82 -13.42 40.75
N TYR A 346 -37.60 -13.08 41.15
CA TYR A 346 -37.11 -13.39 42.49
C TYR A 346 -37.86 -12.65 43.61
N ASN A 347 -38.27 -11.39 43.38
CA ASN A 347 -39.01 -10.61 44.37
C ASN A 347 -40.51 -10.94 44.45
N ALA A 348 -41.06 -11.77 43.55
CA ALA A 348 -42.49 -12.12 43.55
C ALA A 348 -42.82 -13.39 44.35
N GLU A 349 -41.79 -14.17 44.74
CA GLU A 349 -41.92 -15.38 45.57
C GLU A 349 -41.31 -15.12 46.96
N ASP A 350 -42.05 -14.47 47.86
CA ASP A 350 -41.68 -14.42 49.29
C ASP A 350 -42.31 -15.61 50.03
N ALA A 351 -41.49 -16.50 50.61
CA ALA A 351 -41.85 -17.28 51.81
C ALA A 351 -40.61 -17.95 52.45
N ASP A 352 -39.80 -17.17 53.17
CA ASP A 352 -39.50 -17.38 54.61
C ASP A 352 -38.31 -16.49 55.00
N ASP A 353 -38.48 -15.64 56.03
CA ASP A 353 -37.44 -14.70 56.49
C ASP A 353 -36.13 -15.37 56.97
N LEU A 354 -36.13 -16.70 57.13
CA LEU A 354 -34.94 -17.53 57.37
C LEU A 354 -34.17 -17.85 56.07
N LEU A 355 -34.88 -17.93 54.94
CA LEU A 355 -34.32 -18.10 53.59
C LEU A 355 -33.69 -16.82 53.05
N THR A 356 -34.03 -15.64 53.54
CA THR A 356 -33.43 -14.37 53.08
C THR A 356 -31.98 -14.23 53.58
N GLU A 357 -31.69 -14.70 54.79
CA GLU A 357 -30.33 -14.76 55.37
C GLU A 357 -29.48 -15.90 54.77
N ILE A 358 -30.14 -17.00 54.37
CA ILE A 358 -29.57 -18.11 53.59
C ILE A 358 -29.47 -17.74 52.09
N GLY A 359 -30.30 -16.81 51.63
CA GLY A 359 -30.50 -16.40 50.24
C GLY A 359 -29.38 -15.53 49.72
N TRP A 360 -28.79 -14.66 50.56
CA TRP A 360 -27.53 -14.00 50.22
C TRP A 360 -26.36 -14.98 50.09
N LYS A 361 -26.35 -16.08 50.88
CA LYS A 361 -25.35 -17.16 50.74
C LYS A 361 -25.56 -17.97 49.47
N TYR A 362 -26.81 -18.30 49.10
CA TYR A 362 -27.11 -18.94 47.82
C TYR A 362 -26.93 -18.00 46.63
N CYS A 363 -27.23 -16.71 46.75
CA CYS A 363 -26.94 -15.70 45.72
C CYS A 363 -25.43 -15.54 45.52
N HIS A 364 -24.62 -15.53 46.59
CA HIS A 364 -23.17 -15.56 46.44
C HIS A 364 -22.71 -16.84 45.72
N ALA A 365 -23.39 -17.98 45.95
CA ALA A 365 -23.12 -19.23 45.24
C ALA A 365 -23.62 -19.22 43.78
N ASP A 366 -24.72 -18.54 43.46
CA ASP A 366 -25.32 -18.45 42.13
C ASP A 366 -24.70 -17.34 41.26
N VAL A 367 -24.14 -16.28 41.85
CA VAL A 367 -23.28 -15.30 41.16
C VAL A 367 -22.06 -15.98 40.54
N LEU A 368 -21.62 -17.11 41.11
CA LEU A 368 -20.51 -17.91 40.61
C LEU A 368 -20.97 -19.06 39.69
N ARG A 369 -22.25 -19.11 39.30
CA ARG A 369 -22.73 -20.16 38.42
C ARG A 369 -22.05 -20.04 37.06
N PRO A 370 -21.33 -21.08 36.60
CA PRO A 370 -20.66 -20.99 35.32
C PRO A 370 -21.70 -20.85 34.20
N PRO A 371 -21.43 -19.99 33.21
CA PRO A 371 -22.31 -19.83 32.06
C PRO A 371 -22.37 -21.14 31.27
N ALA A 372 -23.40 -21.31 30.42
CA ALA A 372 -23.59 -22.53 29.64
C ALA A 372 -22.36 -22.93 28.79
N ASN A 373 -21.60 -21.94 28.30
CA ASN A 373 -20.37 -22.12 27.54
C ASN A 373 -19.21 -21.29 28.13
N PRO A 374 -18.59 -21.72 29.24
CA PRO A 374 -17.52 -20.96 29.90
C PRO A 374 -16.25 -20.92 29.04
N LEU A 375 -16.06 -21.93 28.19
CA LEU A 375 -14.93 -22.03 27.26
C LEU A 375 -14.95 -20.90 26.22
N LEU A 376 -16.10 -20.67 25.58
CA LEU A 376 -16.25 -19.64 24.55
C LEU A 376 -16.14 -18.24 25.15
N LEU A 377 -16.75 -18.01 26.32
CA LEU A 377 -16.64 -16.73 27.01
C LEU A 377 -15.18 -16.40 27.36
N ALA A 378 -14.46 -17.35 27.98
CA ALA A 378 -13.05 -17.16 28.32
C ALA A 378 -12.18 -16.89 27.08
N THR A 379 -12.47 -17.58 25.97
CA THR A 379 -11.80 -17.38 24.69
C THR A 379 -12.02 -15.96 24.14
N CYS A 380 -13.28 -15.49 24.10
CA CYS A 380 -13.62 -14.15 23.63
C CYS A 380 -12.97 -13.05 24.48
N VAL A 381 -12.96 -13.22 25.81
CA VAL A 381 -12.32 -12.26 26.73
C VAL A 381 -10.80 -12.22 26.50
N GLY A 382 -10.15 -13.39 26.40
CA GLY A 382 -8.72 -13.46 26.11
C GLY A 382 -8.34 -12.76 24.80
N CYS A 383 -9.04 -13.08 23.70
CA CYS A 383 -8.82 -12.43 22.41
C CYS A 383 -9.08 -10.91 22.45
N GLY A 384 -10.08 -10.48 23.23
CA GLY A 384 -10.37 -9.06 23.45
C GLY A 384 -9.22 -8.34 24.16
N VAL A 385 -8.63 -8.96 25.18
CA VAL A 385 -7.45 -8.44 25.90
C VAL A 385 -6.23 -8.39 24.97
N GLN A 386 -6.04 -9.38 24.10
CA GLN A 386 -4.97 -9.41 23.09
C GLN A 386 -5.04 -8.19 22.18
N LEU A 387 -6.22 -7.96 21.58
CA LEU A 387 -6.47 -6.84 20.67
C LEU A 387 -6.33 -5.50 21.39
N TRP A 388 -6.91 -5.37 22.59
CA TRP A 388 -6.82 -4.14 23.38
C TRP A 388 -5.36 -3.80 23.70
N CYS A 389 -4.57 -4.77 24.17
CA CYS A 389 -3.17 -4.57 24.48
C CYS A 389 -2.37 -4.13 23.23
N MET A 390 -2.56 -4.82 22.11
CA MET A 390 -1.91 -4.44 20.85
C MET A 390 -2.31 -3.02 20.39
N VAL A 391 -3.61 -2.67 20.42
CA VAL A 391 -4.08 -1.33 20.03
C VAL A 391 -3.49 -0.27 20.95
N SER A 392 -3.55 -0.46 22.27
CA SER A 392 -3.05 0.51 23.24
C SER A 392 -1.55 0.77 23.08
N VAL A 393 -0.74 -0.27 22.87
CA VAL A 393 0.71 -0.12 22.67
C VAL A 393 1.02 0.52 21.31
N CYS A 394 0.32 0.12 20.24
CA CYS A 394 0.48 0.76 18.92
C CYS A 394 0.13 2.24 18.97
N LEU A 395 -0.96 2.60 19.66
CA LEU A 395 -1.43 3.98 19.77
C LEU A 395 -0.47 4.82 20.63
N LEU A 396 0.10 4.25 21.69
CA LEU A 396 1.15 4.90 22.48
C LEU A 396 2.39 5.21 21.61
N PHE A 397 2.86 4.24 20.80
CA PHE A 397 3.99 4.46 19.90
C PHE A 397 3.70 5.46 18.78
N ALA A 398 2.46 5.50 18.29
CA ALA A 398 2.01 6.51 17.34
C ALA A 398 1.99 7.91 17.95
N LEU A 399 1.46 8.07 19.18
CA LEU A 399 1.41 9.35 19.89
C LEU A 399 2.80 9.88 20.26
N LEU A 400 3.75 9.00 20.58
CA LEU A 400 5.15 9.36 20.83
C LEU A 400 5.94 9.67 19.55
N GLY A 401 5.33 9.52 18.36
CA GLY A 401 5.99 9.78 17.08
C GLY A 401 7.09 8.78 16.72
N LEU A 402 7.11 7.59 17.35
CA LEU A 402 8.12 6.56 17.09
C LEU A 402 7.89 5.82 15.77
N VAL A 403 6.66 5.87 15.25
CA VAL A 403 6.30 5.33 13.93
C VAL A 403 6.12 6.49 12.96
N SER A 404 7.15 6.80 12.19
CA SER A 404 7.07 7.83 11.16
C SER A 404 6.28 7.33 9.95
N PRO A 405 5.41 8.16 9.33
CA PRO A 405 4.70 7.80 8.10
C PRO A 405 5.64 7.59 6.90
N THR A 406 6.88 8.06 7.03
CA THR A 406 7.93 7.96 6.01
C THR A 406 8.41 6.53 5.77
N ALA A 407 8.23 5.64 6.74
CA ALA A 407 8.73 4.28 6.67
C ALA A 407 7.56 3.29 6.54
N ARG A 408 7.36 2.82 5.30
CA ARG A 408 6.20 2.03 4.89
C ARG A 408 6.24 0.65 5.52
N GLY A 409 5.05 0.08 5.77
CA GLY A 409 4.92 -1.26 6.36
C GLY A 409 5.42 -1.42 7.80
N ARG A 410 6.15 -0.46 8.39
CA ARG A 410 6.63 -0.55 9.78
C ARG A 410 5.50 -0.57 10.79
N LEU A 411 4.45 0.24 10.58
CA LEU A 411 3.28 0.23 11.46
C LEU A 411 2.63 -1.15 11.48
N LEU A 412 2.41 -1.74 10.31
CA LEU A 412 1.79 -3.06 10.18
C LEU A 412 2.68 -4.16 10.74
N THR A 413 3.99 -4.11 10.47
CA THR A 413 4.97 -5.05 11.05
C THR A 413 4.99 -4.96 12.58
N ALA A 414 4.99 -3.73 13.13
CA ALA A 414 4.94 -3.50 14.57
C ALA A 414 3.64 -4.02 15.17
N ALA A 415 2.49 -3.79 14.52
CA ALA A 415 1.20 -4.30 14.96
C ALA A 415 1.18 -5.84 15.01
N LEU A 416 1.73 -6.52 14.00
CA LEU A 416 1.81 -7.98 13.96
C LEU A 416 2.71 -8.54 15.07
N VAL A 417 3.88 -7.94 15.29
CA VAL A 417 4.79 -8.35 16.37
C VAL A 417 4.15 -8.10 17.74
N LEU A 418 3.53 -6.94 17.94
CA LEU A 418 2.82 -6.61 19.18
C LEU A 418 1.63 -7.52 19.42
N PHE A 419 0.91 -7.91 18.36
CA PHE A 419 -0.20 -8.85 18.46
C PHE A 419 0.25 -10.24 18.91
N ALA A 420 1.36 -10.74 18.36
CA ALA A 420 1.95 -12.01 18.77
C ALA A 420 2.45 -11.96 20.23
N VAL A 421 3.11 -10.86 20.64
CA VAL A 421 3.55 -10.69 22.04
C VAL A 421 2.36 -10.55 23.01
N ALA A 422 1.26 -9.95 22.56
CA ALA A 422 0.02 -9.84 23.32
C ALA A 422 -0.71 -11.18 23.52
N GLY A 423 -0.24 -12.29 22.92
CA GLY A 423 -0.75 -13.64 23.20
C GLY A 423 -0.60 -14.04 24.68
N ALA A 424 0.47 -13.60 25.36
CA ALA A 424 0.69 -13.90 26.78
C ALA A 424 -0.39 -13.32 27.72
N PRO A 425 -0.73 -12.01 27.70
CA PRO A 425 -1.83 -11.48 28.50
C PRO A 425 -3.19 -12.07 28.10
N ALA A 426 -3.37 -12.46 26.82
CA ALA A 426 -4.57 -13.14 26.34
C ALA A 426 -4.75 -14.51 27.00
N GLY A 427 -3.72 -15.37 26.94
CA GLY A 427 -3.72 -16.69 27.57
C GLY A 427 -3.87 -16.62 29.09
N TYR A 428 -3.20 -15.66 29.74
CA TYR A 428 -3.32 -15.46 31.19
C TYR A 428 -4.75 -15.09 31.61
N THR A 429 -5.36 -14.10 30.96
CA THR A 429 -6.71 -13.65 31.30
C THR A 429 -7.78 -14.69 30.97
N ALA A 430 -7.66 -15.38 29.83
CA ALA A 430 -8.53 -16.49 29.46
C ALA A 430 -8.43 -17.64 30.46
N SER A 431 -7.21 -18.07 30.83
CA SER A 431 -6.99 -19.16 31.77
C SER A 431 -7.51 -18.81 33.17
N ARG A 432 -7.26 -17.58 33.65
CA ARG A 432 -7.77 -17.12 34.94
C ARG A 432 -9.29 -17.12 34.99
N LEU A 433 -9.93 -16.57 33.97
CA LEU A 433 -11.38 -16.54 33.88
C LEU A 433 -11.97 -17.96 33.78
N TYR A 434 -11.36 -18.83 32.99
CA TYR A 434 -11.82 -20.22 32.84
C TYR A 434 -11.68 -21.04 34.14
N GLN A 435 -10.61 -20.81 34.91
CA GLN A 435 -10.43 -21.41 36.24
C GLN A 435 -11.46 -20.89 37.25
N GLN A 436 -11.77 -19.58 37.22
CA GLN A 436 -12.82 -19.00 38.06
C GLN A 436 -14.21 -19.55 37.74
N LEU A 437 -14.43 -19.99 36.50
CA LEU A 437 -15.68 -20.63 36.05
C LEU A 437 -15.66 -22.17 36.20
N TYR A 438 -14.78 -22.72 37.04
CA TYR A 438 -14.67 -24.16 37.31
C TYR A 438 -14.46 -25.03 36.04
N GLY A 439 -13.82 -24.46 35.02
CA GLY A 439 -13.53 -25.17 33.78
C GLY A 439 -12.36 -26.15 33.90
N HIS A 440 -12.56 -27.41 33.48
CA HIS A 440 -11.54 -28.46 33.55
C HIS A 440 -10.78 -28.70 32.22
N ARG A 441 -11.29 -28.21 31.07
CA ARG A 441 -10.72 -28.51 29.75
C ARG A 441 -9.66 -27.47 29.32
N HIS A 442 -8.56 -27.39 30.07
CA HIS A 442 -7.52 -26.38 29.84
C HIS A 442 -6.86 -26.48 28.44
N TYR A 443 -6.62 -27.69 27.93
CA TYR A 443 -6.06 -27.86 26.57
C TYR A 443 -7.01 -27.38 25.47
N ALA A 444 -8.32 -27.54 25.66
CA ALA A 444 -9.31 -27.03 24.71
C ALA A 444 -9.37 -25.49 24.73
N LEU A 445 -9.17 -24.88 25.91
CA LEU A 445 -9.10 -23.43 26.05
C LEU A 445 -7.89 -22.86 25.30
N ILE A 446 -6.70 -23.44 25.52
CA ILE A 446 -5.46 -23.02 24.85
C ILE A 446 -5.64 -23.09 23.34
N GLY A 447 -6.14 -24.22 22.82
CA GLY A 447 -6.42 -24.38 21.40
C GLY A 447 -7.46 -23.39 20.85
N MET A 448 -8.52 -23.08 21.61
CA MET A 448 -9.54 -22.13 21.17
C MET A 448 -9.04 -20.68 21.19
N VAL A 449 -8.26 -20.27 22.19
CA VAL A 449 -7.65 -18.93 22.25
C VAL A 449 -6.68 -18.73 21.09
N ALA A 450 -5.85 -19.73 20.79
CA ALA A 450 -4.88 -19.66 19.71
C ALA A 450 -5.49 -19.79 18.30
N ALA A 451 -6.66 -20.44 18.14
CA ALA A 451 -7.17 -20.76 16.80
C ALA A 451 -8.50 -20.08 16.42
N LEU A 452 -9.37 -19.74 17.36
CA LEU A 452 -10.76 -19.39 17.03
C LEU A 452 -10.86 -18.10 16.21
N PHE A 453 -10.47 -16.96 16.78
CA PHE A 453 -10.54 -15.67 16.08
C PHE A 453 -9.43 -15.51 15.05
N PRO A 454 -8.16 -15.80 15.36
CA PRO A 454 -7.07 -15.64 14.41
C PRO A 454 -7.18 -16.61 13.23
N GLY A 455 -7.64 -17.84 13.46
CA GLY A 455 -7.94 -18.81 12.40
C GLY A 455 -9.11 -18.37 11.53
N LEU A 456 -10.18 -17.79 12.11
CA LEU A 456 -11.29 -17.24 11.32
C LEU A 456 -10.83 -16.07 10.44
N LEU A 457 -10.01 -15.16 10.99
CA LEU A 457 -9.41 -14.06 10.23
C LEU A 457 -8.48 -14.57 9.13
N PHE A 458 -7.67 -15.58 9.41
CA PHE A 458 -6.78 -16.20 8.43
C PHE A 458 -7.57 -16.88 7.30
N CYS A 459 -8.65 -17.61 7.61
CA CYS A 459 -9.52 -18.22 6.61
C CYS A 459 -10.18 -17.17 5.70
N LEU A 460 -10.69 -16.07 6.30
CA LEU A 460 -11.26 -14.97 5.53
C LEU A 460 -10.19 -14.31 4.63
N PHE A 461 -9.02 -14.03 5.20
CA PHE A 461 -7.88 -13.49 4.49
C PHE A 461 -7.46 -14.39 3.31
N ALA A 462 -7.29 -15.69 3.54
CA ALA A 462 -6.90 -16.65 2.50
C ALA A 462 -7.95 -16.77 1.39
N ALA A 463 -9.24 -16.67 1.72
CA ALA A 463 -10.31 -16.67 0.72
C ALA A 463 -10.28 -15.40 -0.16
N LEU A 464 -10.07 -14.23 0.44
CA LEU A 464 -9.93 -12.97 -0.28
C LEU A 464 -8.65 -12.95 -1.13
N ASP A 465 -7.53 -13.43 -0.57
CA ASP A 465 -6.26 -13.53 -1.28
C ASP A 465 -6.36 -14.48 -2.48
N ALA A 466 -7.02 -15.64 -2.33
CA ALA A 466 -7.29 -16.55 -3.44
C ALA A 466 -8.10 -15.89 -4.57
N MET A 467 -9.05 -15.00 -4.24
CA MET A 467 -9.78 -14.21 -5.24
C MET A 467 -8.87 -13.20 -5.95
N LEU A 468 -7.94 -12.57 -5.25
CA LEU A 468 -6.96 -11.65 -5.83
C LEU A 468 -5.96 -12.37 -6.74
N TRP A 469 -5.51 -13.57 -6.35
CA TRP A 469 -4.69 -14.45 -7.18
C TRP A 469 -5.41 -14.82 -8.48
N TYR A 470 -6.69 -15.18 -8.40
CA TYR A 470 -7.50 -15.50 -9.58
C TYR A 470 -7.58 -14.33 -10.57
N GLN A 471 -7.62 -13.09 -10.07
CA GLN A 471 -7.64 -11.89 -10.91
C GLN A 471 -6.25 -11.43 -11.38
N GLY A 472 -5.16 -12.07 -10.93
CA GLY A 472 -3.79 -11.65 -11.25
C GLY A 472 -3.41 -10.29 -10.66
N SER A 473 -4.01 -9.93 -9.52
CA SER A 473 -3.72 -8.68 -8.81
C SER A 473 -2.29 -8.67 -8.27
N SER A 474 -1.60 -7.52 -8.28
CA SER A 474 -0.33 -7.39 -7.55
C SER A 474 -0.50 -7.33 -6.05
N SER A 475 -1.70 -6.98 -5.58
CA SER A 475 -2.00 -6.95 -4.15
C SER A 475 -2.09 -8.35 -3.53
N ALA A 476 -2.08 -9.40 -4.36
CA ALA A 476 -2.09 -10.79 -3.93
C ALA A 476 -0.78 -11.13 -3.22
N ILE A 477 -0.87 -11.66 -2.01
CA ILE A 477 0.30 -11.96 -1.20
C ILE A 477 0.89 -13.30 -1.67
N PRO A 478 2.22 -13.38 -1.88
CA PRO A 478 2.85 -14.62 -2.32
C PRO A 478 2.63 -15.75 -1.31
N PHE A 479 2.39 -16.96 -1.80
CA PHE A 479 2.09 -18.14 -0.97
C PHE A 479 3.14 -18.38 0.13
N GLY A 480 4.42 -18.14 -0.17
CA GLY A 480 5.51 -18.26 0.81
C GLY A 480 5.35 -17.32 2.01
N THR A 481 4.84 -16.10 1.81
CA THR A 481 4.58 -15.16 2.89
C THR A 481 3.37 -15.60 3.72
N VAL A 482 2.31 -16.08 3.10
CA VAL A 482 1.14 -16.65 3.80
C VAL A 482 1.57 -17.83 4.69
N LEU A 483 2.41 -18.73 4.16
CA LEU A 483 2.98 -19.84 4.93
C LEU A 483 3.86 -19.35 6.08
N SER A 484 4.70 -18.33 5.85
CA SER A 484 5.55 -17.77 6.90
C SER A 484 4.73 -17.13 8.04
N LEU A 485 3.62 -16.46 7.73
CA LEU A 485 2.70 -15.92 8.72
C LEU A 485 2.01 -17.02 9.52
N LEU A 486 1.58 -18.09 8.85
CA LEU A 486 1.00 -19.26 9.51
C LEU A 486 2.01 -19.90 10.48
N LEU A 487 3.27 -20.04 10.07
CA LEU A 487 4.32 -20.60 10.91
C LEU A 487 4.67 -19.68 12.09
N LEU A 488 4.74 -18.37 11.85
CA LEU A 488 4.94 -17.37 12.90
C LEU A 488 3.80 -17.43 13.92
N TRP A 489 2.55 -17.53 13.46
CA TRP A 489 1.38 -17.68 14.30
C TRP A 489 1.43 -18.95 15.16
N LEU A 490 1.58 -20.12 14.52
CA LEU A 490 1.60 -21.41 15.20
C LEU A 490 2.80 -21.57 16.15
N GLY A 491 3.94 -20.97 15.79
CA GLY A 491 5.17 -21.04 16.58
C GLY A 491 5.16 -20.18 17.84
N LEU A 492 4.45 -19.04 17.82
CA LEU A 492 4.44 -18.08 18.92
C LEU A 492 3.22 -18.24 19.82
N ASP A 493 2.01 -18.32 19.24
CA ASP A 493 0.75 -18.39 20.01
C ASP A 493 0.33 -19.82 20.35
N GLY A 494 0.83 -20.83 19.63
CA GLY A 494 0.60 -22.24 19.96
C GLY A 494 1.14 -22.69 21.34
N PRO A 495 2.36 -22.30 21.76
CA PRO A 495 2.92 -22.68 23.06
C PRO A 495 2.55 -21.74 24.23
N LEU A 496 1.82 -20.65 23.98
CA LEU A 496 1.35 -19.67 24.99
C LEU A 496 -0.04 -20.05 25.52
#